data_AF-A0A7L0VEZ6-F1
#
_entry.id   AF-A0A7L0VEZ6-F1
#
_cell.length_a   1.000
_cell.length_b   1.000
_cell.length_c   1.000
_cell.angle_alpha   90.00
_cell.angle_beta   90.00
_cell.angle_gamma   90.00
#
_symmetry.space_group_name_H-M   'P 1'
#
loop_
_entity.id
_entity.type
_entity.pdbx_description
1 polymer ?
#
loop_
_entity_poly.entity_id
_entity_poly.type
_entity_poly.pdbx_seq_one_letter_code
_entity_poly.pdbx_strand_id
1 'polypeptide(L)'
;ELAALPAGLRDELEAALAEEGGLVPFGLLRRLHAALREAGSPLHLHELLEGCEIHLPEVPVPPRNPELVARLERIKAKLAHEEYQRMTRNITGQPYLKSAPLPLCPPVRSMKAVVITIFNFIVTVVAAFACTYLGSQYIFAETAARVLSAVIVASVVGLAELYVMVRTLEGDLGKL
;
A
#
# COMPACT_ATOMS: atom_id res chain seq x y z
N GLU A 1 30.17 -39.88 35.43
CA GLU A 1 29.53 -38.64 34.95
C GLU A 1 28.14 -38.38 35.52
N LEU A 2 27.06 -39.07 35.09
CA LEU A 2 25.69 -38.69 35.49
C LEU A 2 25.36 -38.94 36.98
N ALA A 3 26.10 -39.81 37.67
CA ALA A 3 25.85 -40.22 39.06
C ALA A 3 26.07 -39.13 40.14
N ALA A 4 26.68 -37.98 39.80
CA ALA A 4 26.89 -36.85 40.71
C ALA A 4 25.82 -35.74 40.61
N LEU A 5 24.88 -35.84 39.67
CA LEU A 5 23.82 -34.84 39.48
C LEU A 5 22.77 -34.93 40.61
N PRO A 6 22.20 -33.80 41.07
CA PRO A 6 21.09 -33.81 42.03
C PRO A 6 19.90 -34.60 41.49
N ALA A 7 19.31 -35.47 42.34
CA ALA A 7 18.24 -36.39 41.94
C ALA A 7 17.08 -35.69 41.23
N GLY A 8 16.58 -34.58 41.78
CA GLY A 8 15.47 -33.83 41.17
C GLY A 8 15.76 -33.27 39.76
N LEU A 9 17.04 -33.00 39.44
CA LEU A 9 17.42 -32.49 38.12
C LEU A 9 17.50 -33.63 37.08
N ARG A 10 17.77 -34.86 37.52
CA ARG A 10 17.67 -36.05 36.67
C ARG A 10 16.23 -36.43 36.42
N ASP A 11 15.39 -36.39 37.47
CA ASP A 11 13.97 -36.69 37.35
C ASP A 11 13.28 -35.72 36.38
N GLU A 12 13.61 -34.42 36.44
CA GLU A 12 13.14 -33.40 35.48
C GLU A 12 13.61 -33.68 34.04
N LEU A 13 14.84 -34.17 33.86
CA LEU A 13 15.39 -34.49 32.54
C LEU A 13 14.76 -35.76 31.96
N GLU A 14 14.63 -36.81 32.77
CA GLU A 14 13.99 -38.07 32.38
C GLU A 14 12.53 -37.84 32.01
N ALA A 15 11.81 -36.99 32.77
CA ALA A 15 10.46 -36.58 32.43
C ALA A 15 10.39 -35.83 31.09
N ALA A 16 11.29 -34.88 30.84
CA ALA A 16 11.32 -34.11 29.57
C ALA A 16 11.71 -34.97 28.36
N LEU A 17 12.56 -35.99 28.55
CA LEU A 17 12.93 -36.95 27.51
C LEU A 17 11.86 -38.01 27.26
N ALA A 18 10.99 -38.27 28.24
CA ALA A 18 9.87 -39.20 28.12
C ALA A 18 8.68 -38.61 27.35
N GLU A 19 8.59 -37.28 27.21
CA GLU A 19 7.55 -36.65 26.39
C GLU A 19 7.76 -36.86 24.89
N GLU A 20 6.67 -37.01 24.14
CA GLU A 20 6.70 -37.19 22.69
C GLU A 20 7.36 -35.99 22.00
N GLY A 21 8.55 -36.22 21.46
CA GLY A 21 9.36 -35.20 20.78
C GLY A 21 10.62 -34.77 21.52
N GLY A 22 10.86 -35.24 22.75
CA GLY A 22 12.10 -34.99 23.50
C GLY A 22 12.43 -33.51 23.66
N LEU A 23 11.41 -32.67 23.78
CA LEU A 23 11.55 -31.22 23.83
C LEU A 23 12.09 -30.81 25.20
N VAL A 24 13.37 -30.40 25.24
CA VAL A 24 14.00 -29.94 26.47
C VAL A 24 14.04 -28.40 26.50
N PRO A 25 13.35 -27.75 27.45
CA PRO A 25 13.52 -26.32 27.69
C PRO A 25 14.98 -25.93 27.87
N PHE A 26 15.42 -24.86 27.19
CA PHE A 26 16.80 -24.34 27.31
C PHE A 26 17.21 -24.03 28.76
N GLY A 27 16.26 -23.62 29.60
CA GLY A 27 16.48 -23.39 31.02
C GLY A 27 16.90 -24.65 31.80
N LEU A 28 16.42 -25.83 31.42
CA LEU A 28 16.81 -27.11 32.01
C LEU A 28 18.23 -27.50 31.60
N LEU A 29 18.55 -27.41 30.30
CA LEU A 29 19.90 -27.63 29.76
C LEU A 29 20.95 -26.73 30.44
N ARG A 30 20.61 -25.46 30.67
CA ARG A 30 21.50 -24.52 31.36
C ARG A 30 21.74 -24.91 32.82
N ARG A 31 20.72 -25.36 33.54
CA ARG A 31 20.83 -25.84 34.93
C ARG A 31 21.67 -27.13 35.01
N LEU A 32 21.49 -28.04 34.06
CA LEU A 32 22.28 -29.26 33.95
C LEU A 32 23.75 -28.98 33.67
N HIS A 33 24.05 -28.07 32.73
CA HIS A 33 25.42 -27.66 32.45
C HIS A 33 26.11 -27.01 33.67
N ALA A 34 25.39 -26.18 34.44
CA ALA A 34 25.92 -25.59 35.67
C ALA A 34 26.27 -26.66 36.71
N ALA A 35 25.38 -27.65 36.93
CA ALA A 35 25.62 -28.74 37.86
C ALA A 35 26.79 -29.65 37.44
N LEU A 36 26.94 -29.94 36.13
CA LEU A 36 28.07 -30.70 35.60
C LEU A 36 29.40 -29.96 35.78
N ARG A 37 29.39 -28.63 35.62
CA ARG A 37 30.56 -27.78 35.82
C ARG A 37 31.00 -27.75 37.29
N GLU A 38 30.05 -27.68 38.23
CA GLU A 38 30.33 -27.79 39.67
C GLU A 38 30.88 -29.16 40.06
N ALA A 39 30.44 -30.23 39.38
CA ALA A 39 30.96 -31.58 39.55
C ALA A 39 32.35 -31.81 38.89
N GLY A 40 32.93 -30.79 38.26
CA GLY A 40 34.27 -30.85 37.65
C GLY A 40 34.31 -31.46 36.24
N SER A 41 33.17 -31.57 35.55
CA SER A 41 33.12 -32.10 34.18
C SER A 41 33.70 -31.08 33.17
N PRO A 42 34.47 -31.53 32.16
CA PRO A 42 35.02 -30.66 31.12
C PRO A 42 34.03 -30.34 29.99
N LEU A 43 32.81 -30.88 30.03
CA LEU A 43 31.81 -30.74 28.97
C LEU A 43 31.34 -29.29 28.80
N HIS A 44 31.40 -28.78 27.57
CA HIS A 44 30.93 -27.44 27.25
C HIS A 44 29.45 -27.44 26.82
N LEU A 45 28.76 -26.31 27.00
CA LEU A 45 27.35 -26.18 26.60
C LEU A 45 27.12 -26.45 25.10
N HIS A 46 28.07 -26.06 24.24
CA HIS A 46 27.92 -26.28 22.80
C HIS A 46 28.00 -27.77 22.41
N GLU A 47 28.76 -28.57 23.14
CA GLU A 47 28.82 -30.03 22.98
C GLU A 47 27.50 -30.70 23.41
N LEU A 48 26.81 -30.13 24.42
CA LEU A 48 25.47 -30.58 24.83
C LEU A 48 24.37 -30.19 23.85
N LEU A 49 24.58 -29.13 23.07
CA LEU A 49 23.66 -28.67 22.03
C LEU A 49 23.97 -29.29 20.66
N GLU A 50 25.08 -30.03 20.55
CA GLU A 50 25.48 -30.69 19.32
C GLU A 50 24.47 -31.79 18.98
N GLY A 51 23.77 -31.64 17.85
CA GLY A 51 22.70 -32.54 17.42
C GLY A 51 21.30 -32.16 17.92
N CYS A 52 21.14 -31.08 18.68
CA CYS A 52 19.81 -30.56 19.03
C CYS A 52 19.21 -29.73 17.88
N GLU A 53 17.93 -29.92 17.60
CA GLU A 53 17.16 -29.06 16.69
C GLU A 53 16.30 -28.07 17.48
N ILE A 54 16.27 -26.81 17.04
CA ILE A 54 15.47 -25.78 17.69
C ILE A 54 14.02 -25.94 17.21
N HIS A 55 13.13 -26.36 18.11
CA HIS A 55 11.71 -26.39 17.82
C HIS A 55 11.12 -24.98 17.82
N LEU A 56 10.75 -24.48 16.64
CA LEU A 56 9.98 -23.24 16.50
C LEU A 56 8.49 -23.60 16.47
N PRO A 57 7.68 -23.12 17.44
CA PRO A 57 6.24 -23.35 17.40
C PRO A 57 5.65 -22.69 16.15
N GLU A 58 4.86 -23.45 15.40
CA GLU A 58 4.20 -22.92 14.21
C GLU A 58 3.16 -21.87 14.61
N VAL A 59 3.28 -20.66 14.06
CA VAL A 59 2.34 -19.57 14.33
C VAL A 59 0.99 -19.94 13.72
N PRO A 60 -0.11 -19.98 14.49
CA PRO A 60 -1.42 -20.31 13.94
C PRO A 60 -1.83 -19.22 12.94
N VAL A 61 -2.00 -19.61 11.67
CA VAL A 61 -2.44 -18.70 10.62
C VAL A 61 -3.94 -18.43 10.82
N PRO A 62 -4.38 -17.16 10.91
CA PRO A 62 -5.78 -16.84 11.09
C PRO A 62 -6.62 -17.31 9.87
N PRO A 63 -7.87 -17.74 10.08
CA PRO A 63 -8.74 -18.17 9.00
C PRO A 63 -9.03 -17.02 8.03
N ARG A 64 -8.95 -17.30 6.72
CA ARG A 64 -9.19 -16.29 5.68
C ARG A 64 -10.67 -15.92 5.61
N ASN A 65 -10.96 -14.61 5.56
CA ASN A 65 -12.32 -14.11 5.37
C ASN A 65 -12.82 -14.45 3.94
N PRO A 66 -14.00 -15.10 3.79
CA PRO A 66 -14.52 -15.53 2.48
C PRO A 66 -14.77 -14.37 1.52
N GLU A 67 -15.13 -13.18 2.01
CA GLU A 67 -15.32 -12.01 1.16
C GLU A 67 -14.02 -11.55 0.50
N LEU A 68 -12.91 -11.61 1.25
CA LEU A 68 -11.59 -11.22 0.74
C LEU A 68 -11.07 -12.22 -0.29
N VAL A 69 -11.34 -13.51 -0.09
CA VAL A 69 -11.01 -14.55 -1.08
C VAL A 69 -11.78 -14.33 -2.38
N ALA A 70 -13.10 -14.09 -2.29
CA ALA A 70 -13.92 -13.81 -3.47
C ALA A 70 -13.45 -12.53 -4.21
N ARG A 71 -13.04 -11.49 -3.49
CA ARG A 71 -12.45 -10.28 -4.11
C ARG A 71 -11.13 -10.59 -4.80
N LEU A 72 -10.26 -11.37 -4.16
CA LEU A 72 -8.97 -11.78 -4.75
C LEU A 72 -9.16 -12.60 -6.02
N GLU A 73 -10.10 -13.55 -6.02
CA GLU A 73 -10.43 -14.35 -7.19
C GLU A 73 -10.93 -13.47 -8.35
N ARG A 74 -11.81 -12.51 -8.07
CA ARG A 74 -12.26 -11.53 -9.08
C ARG A 74 -11.10 -10.70 -9.64
N ILE A 75 -10.17 -10.24 -8.80
CA ILE A 75 -9.01 -9.46 -9.25
C ILE A 75 -8.09 -10.34 -10.10
N LYS A 76 -7.78 -11.57 -9.66
CA LYS A 76 -6.97 -12.53 -10.42
C LYS A 76 -7.58 -12.85 -11.77
N ALA A 77 -8.90 -13.08 -11.83
CA ALA A 77 -9.60 -13.34 -13.08
C ALA A 77 -9.53 -12.15 -14.04
N LYS A 78 -9.66 -10.91 -13.54
CA LYS A 78 -9.51 -9.69 -14.36
C LYS A 78 -8.11 -9.55 -14.93
N LEU A 79 -7.07 -9.70 -14.09
CA LEU A 79 -5.68 -9.60 -14.53
C LEU A 79 -5.34 -10.67 -15.57
N ALA A 80 -5.76 -11.91 -15.33
CA ALA A 80 -5.57 -13.00 -16.29
C ALA A 80 -6.28 -12.74 -17.63
N HIS A 81 -7.47 -12.14 -17.61
CA HIS A 81 -8.19 -11.78 -18.83
C HIS A 81 -7.49 -10.66 -19.61
N GLU A 82 -7.03 -9.61 -18.92
CA GLU A 82 -6.26 -8.52 -19.53
C GLU A 82 -4.96 -9.04 -20.16
N GLU A 83 -4.25 -9.94 -19.47
CA GLU A 83 -3.05 -10.58 -19.98
C GLU A 83 -3.33 -11.48 -21.19
N TYR A 84 -4.40 -12.27 -21.13
CA TYR A 84 -4.86 -13.07 -22.28
C TYR A 84 -5.19 -12.19 -23.49
N GLN A 85 -5.89 -11.07 -23.31
CA GLN A 85 -6.18 -10.13 -24.39
C GLN A 85 -4.89 -9.53 -24.97
N ARG A 86 -3.94 -9.16 -24.11
CA ARG A 86 -2.63 -8.64 -24.55
C ARG A 86 -1.86 -9.66 -25.40
N MET A 87 -1.86 -10.93 -24.99
CA MET A 87 -1.18 -12.02 -25.70
C MET A 87 -1.86 -12.35 -27.04
N THR A 88 -3.19 -12.33 -27.08
CA THR A 88 -3.98 -12.71 -28.27
C THR A 88 -4.26 -11.55 -29.24
N ARG A 89 -3.91 -10.32 -28.86
CA ARG A 89 -4.13 -9.09 -29.65
C ARG A 89 -3.64 -9.18 -31.10
N ASN A 90 -2.55 -9.90 -31.35
CA ASN A 90 -1.93 -9.98 -32.67
C ASN A 90 -2.41 -11.18 -33.50
N ILE A 91 -3.18 -12.09 -32.89
CA ILE A 91 -3.60 -13.37 -33.49
C ILE A 91 -5.01 -13.23 -34.06
N THR A 92 -5.86 -12.45 -33.39
CA THR A 92 -7.19 -12.11 -33.89
C THR A 92 -7.03 -11.09 -35.01
N GLY A 93 -6.89 -11.57 -36.25
CA GLY A 93 -6.90 -10.78 -37.48
C GLY A 93 -8.25 -10.10 -37.78
N GLN A 94 -9.01 -9.69 -36.76
CA GLN A 94 -10.15 -8.81 -36.97
C GLN A 94 -9.62 -7.41 -37.26
N PRO A 95 -9.81 -6.88 -38.49
CA PRO A 95 -9.57 -5.47 -38.71
C PRO A 95 -10.46 -4.69 -37.75
N TYR A 96 -9.87 -3.67 -37.14
CA TYR A 96 -10.38 -2.63 -36.27
C TYR A 96 -11.60 -1.84 -36.81
N LEU A 97 -12.47 -2.43 -37.62
CA LEU A 97 -13.69 -1.84 -38.19
C LEU A 97 -14.86 -1.77 -37.19
N LYS A 98 -14.57 -1.70 -35.90
CA LYS A 98 -15.46 -1.10 -34.91
C LYS A 98 -14.69 -0.01 -34.19
N SER A 99 -14.71 1.16 -34.82
CA SER A 99 -14.54 2.46 -34.16
C SER A 99 -13.35 2.50 -33.23
N ALA A 100 -12.16 2.70 -33.80
CA ALA A 100 -11.17 3.47 -33.08
C ALA A 100 -11.81 4.85 -32.78
N PRO A 101 -12.12 5.22 -31.52
CA PRO A 101 -11.81 6.59 -31.19
C PRO A 101 -10.28 6.67 -31.32
N LEU A 102 -9.82 7.76 -31.89
CA LEU A 102 -8.45 8.24 -31.81
C LEU A 102 -7.82 7.96 -30.42
N PRO A 103 -6.50 8.05 -30.24
CA PRO A 103 -5.87 8.07 -28.91
C PRO A 103 -6.24 9.35 -28.11
N LEU A 104 -7.48 9.84 -28.22
CA LEU A 104 -8.05 11.01 -27.57
C LEU A 104 -8.77 10.69 -26.25
N CYS A 105 -8.89 9.43 -25.84
CA CYS A 105 -9.39 9.12 -24.50
C CYS A 105 -8.22 8.76 -23.58
N PRO A 106 -7.68 9.73 -22.82
CA PRO A 106 -6.87 9.39 -21.66
C PRO A 106 -7.69 8.49 -20.72
N PRO A 107 -7.04 7.59 -19.98
CA PRO A 107 -7.71 6.59 -19.15
C PRO A 107 -8.83 7.23 -18.31
N VAL A 108 -9.98 6.56 -18.15
CA VAL A 108 -11.18 7.05 -17.43
C VAL A 108 -10.89 7.54 -16.00
N ARG A 109 -9.71 7.21 -15.46
CA ARG A 109 -9.18 7.74 -14.20
C ARG A 109 -8.67 9.19 -14.31
N SER A 110 -8.09 9.58 -15.45
CA SER A 110 -7.73 10.96 -15.80
C SER A 110 -8.95 11.82 -16.12
N MET A 111 -10.07 11.23 -16.56
CA MET A 111 -11.28 12.01 -16.88
C MET A 111 -11.88 12.66 -15.63
N LYS A 112 -11.81 11.99 -14.48
CA LYS A 112 -12.26 12.57 -13.20
C LYS A 112 -11.42 13.79 -12.80
N ALA A 113 -10.10 13.72 -12.97
CA ALA A 113 -9.21 14.83 -12.65
C ALA A 113 -9.46 16.04 -13.56
N VAL A 114 -9.56 15.82 -14.87
CA VAL A 114 -9.83 16.89 -15.85
C VAL A 114 -11.19 17.57 -15.58
N VAL A 115 -12.23 16.78 -15.27
CA VAL A 115 -13.56 17.33 -14.94
C VAL A 115 -13.52 18.20 -13.68
N ILE A 116 -12.81 17.75 -12.63
CA ILE A 116 -12.67 18.52 -11.39
C ILE A 116 -11.94 19.83 -11.64
N THR A 117 -10.88 19.83 -12.45
CA THR A 117 -10.10 21.04 -12.76
C THR A 117 -10.92 22.05 -13.57
N ILE A 118 -11.65 21.59 -14.60
CA ILE A 118 -12.55 22.47 -15.39
C ILE A 118 -13.63 23.08 -14.50
N PHE A 119 -14.21 22.28 -13.60
CA PHE A 119 -15.20 22.77 -12.65
C PHE A 119 -14.62 23.83 -11.73
N ASN A 120 -13.43 23.61 -11.17
CA ASN A 120 -12.76 24.58 -10.30
C ASN A 120 -12.51 25.91 -11.04
N PHE A 121 -12.04 25.86 -12.29
CA PHE A 121 -11.84 27.03 -13.14
C PHE A 121 -13.13 27.84 -13.37
N ILE A 122 -14.24 27.15 -13.66
CA ILE A 122 -15.52 27.83 -13.87
C ILE A 122 -15.98 28.49 -12.57
N VAL A 123 -15.85 27.79 -11.45
CA VAL A 123 -16.23 28.31 -10.13
C VAL A 123 -15.41 29.55 -9.76
N THR A 124 -14.09 29.55 -9.99
CA THR A 124 -13.21 30.69 -9.68
C THR A 124 -13.50 31.90 -10.55
N VAL A 125 -13.71 31.72 -11.87
CA VAL A 125 -14.06 32.81 -12.78
C VAL A 125 -15.43 33.41 -12.44
N VAL A 126 -16.44 32.58 -12.17
CA VAL A 126 -17.79 33.04 -11.80
C VAL A 126 -17.76 33.74 -10.45
N ALA A 127 -17.03 33.21 -9.46
CA ALA A 127 -16.88 33.84 -8.16
C ALA A 127 -16.18 35.20 -8.27
N ALA A 128 -15.10 35.31 -9.05
CA ALA A 128 -14.41 36.57 -9.29
C ALA A 128 -15.34 37.61 -9.95
N PHE A 129 -16.09 37.20 -10.98
CA PHE A 129 -17.07 38.06 -11.63
C PHE A 129 -18.15 38.55 -10.65
N ALA A 130 -18.76 37.65 -9.88
CA ALA A 130 -19.81 37.97 -8.93
C ALA A 130 -19.27 38.90 -7.81
N CYS A 131 -18.10 38.59 -7.24
CA CYS A 131 -17.46 39.41 -6.21
C CYS A 131 -17.15 40.82 -6.72
N THR A 132 -16.58 40.96 -7.92
CA THR A 132 -16.29 42.30 -8.47
C THR A 132 -17.57 43.04 -8.84
N TYR A 133 -18.59 42.37 -9.37
CA TYR A 133 -19.87 43.00 -9.69
C TYR A 133 -20.59 43.52 -8.44
N LEU A 134 -20.65 42.71 -7.37
CA LEU A 134 -21.21 43.09 -6.07
C LEU A 134 -20.36 44.18 -5.40
N GLY A 135 -19.04 44.03 -5.38
CA GLY A 135 -18.11 45.01 -4.79
C GLY A 135 -18.10 46.35 -5.53
N SER A 136 -18.28 46.33 -6.85
CA SER A 136 -18.34 47.53 -7.68
C SER A 136 -19.59 48.36 -7.41
N GLN A 137 -20.60 47.85 -6.69
CA GLN A 137 -21.75 48.65 -6.26
C GLN A 137 -21.35 49.82 -5.35
N TYR A 138 -20.26 49.68 -4.62
CA TYR A 138 -19.76 50.71 -3.69
C TYR A 138 -18.91 51.79 -4.36
N ILE A 139 -18.36 51.50 -5.55
CA ILE A 139 -17.41 52.40 -6.24
C ILE A 139 -18.05 53.11 -7.44
N PHE A 140 -18.92 52.42 -8.19
CA PHE A 140 -19.52 52.95 -9.41
C PHE A 140 -21.05 52.94 -9.30
N ALA A 141 -21.71 54.05 -9.63
CA ALA A 141 -23.18 54.15 -9.64
C ALA A 141 -23.81 53.53 -10.91
N GLU A 142 -23.09 53.59 -12.04
CA GLU A 142 -23.57 53.06 -13.31
C GLU A 142 -23.42 51.55 -13.44
N THR A 143 -24.49 50.89 -13.90
CA THR A 143 -24.52 49.44 -14.12
C THR A 143 -23.56 48.99 -15.22
N ALA A 144 -23.39 49.79 -16.27
CA ALA A 144 -22.45 49.50 -17.37
C ALA A 144 -20.99 49.43 -16.89
N ALA A 145 -20.57 50.40 -16.06
CA ALA A 145 -19.23 50.42 -15.48
C ALA A 145 -18.98 49.23 -14.53
N ARG A 146 -19.99 48.80 -13.78
CA ARG A 146 -19.92 47.62 -12.88
C ARG A 146 -19.72 46.31 -13.64
N VAL A 147 -20.41 46.15 -14.77
CA VAL A 147 -20.23 44.96 -15.62
C VAL A 147 -18.85 44.99 -16.27
N LEU A 148 -18.43 46.15 -16.78
CA LEU A 148 -17.13 46.29 -17.44
C LEU A 148 -15.97 45.97 -16.48
N SER A 149 -16.01 46.50 -15.25
CA SER A 149 -14.99 46.21 -14.24
C SER A 149 -14.97 44.73 -13.83
N ALA A 150 -16.14 44.11 -13.67
CA ALA A 150 -16.26 42.69 -13.36
C ALA A 150 -15.71 41.78 -14.47
N VAL A 151 -15.95 42.10 -15.74
CA VAL A 151 -15.40 41.36 -16.89
C VAL A 151 -13.88 41.48 -16.94
N ILE A 152 -13.33 42.67 -16.72
CA ILE A 152 -11.86 42.87 -16.72
C ILE A 152 -11.20 42.03 -15.63
N VAL A 153 -11.71 42.10 -14.40
CA VAL A 153 -11.15 41.34 -13.28
C VAL A 153 -11.30 39.83 -13.50
N ALA A 154 -12.47 39.36 -13.93
CA ALA A 154 -12.70 37.95 -14.22
C ALA A 154 -11.76 37.43 -15.33
N SER A 155 -11.45 38.25 -16.33
CA SER A 155 -10.52 37.91 -17.41
C SER A 155 -9.08 37.73 -16.89
N VAL A 156 -8.61 38.62 -16.01
CA VAL A 156 -7.27 38.52 -15.41
C VAL A 156 -7.16 37.28 -14.53
N VAL A 157 -8.17 37.02 -13.69
CA VAL A 157 -8.22 35.83 -12.82
C VAL A 157 -8.26 34.55 -13.66
N GLY A 158 -9.07 34.51 -14.72
CA GLY A 158 -9.14 33.38 -15.63
C GLY A 158 -7.80 33.08 -16.32
N LEU A 159 -7.07 34.10 -16.76
CA LEU A 159 -5.73 33.92 -17.33
C LEU A 159 -4.72 33.41 -16.28
N ALA A 160 -4.80 33.89 -15.04
CA ALA A 160 -3.94 33.42 -13.96
C ALA A 160 -4.18 31.94 -13.64
N GLU A 161 -5.45 31.53 -13.50
CA GLU A 161 -5.83 30.12 -13.27
C GLU A 161 -5.43 29.23 -14.45
N LEU A 162 -5.66 29.68 -15.68
CA LEU A 162 -5.26 28.94 -16.89
C LEU A 162 -3.74 28.73 -16.94
N TYR A 163 -2.96 29.76 -16.61
CA TYR A 163 -1.51 29.66 -16.56
C TYR A 163 -1.04 28.64 -15.49
N VAL A 164 -1.63 28.69 -14.29
CA VAL A 164 -1.32 27.73 -13.22
C VAL A 164 -1.68 26.30 -13.63
N MET A 165 -2.81 26.11 -14.32
CA MET A 165 -3.22 24.79 -14.83
C MET A 165 -2.23 24.26 -15.88
N VAL A 166 -1.81 25.09 -16.84
CA VAL A 166 -0.83 24.67 -17.87
C VAL A 166 0.51 24.31 -17.21
N ARG A 167 0.98 25.14 -16.28
CA ARG A 167 2.23 24.91 -15.54
C ARG A 167 2.20 23.62 -14.73
N THR A 168 1.08 23.32 -14.07
CA THR A 168 0.94 22.09 -13.28
C THR A 168 0.91 20.85 -14.16
N LEU A 169 0.28 20.92 -15.33
CA LEU A 169 0.30 19.83 -16.32
C LEU A 169 1.70 19.59 -16.91
N GLU A 170 2.45 20.64 -17.25
CA GLU A 170 3.84 20.53 -17.73
C GLU A 170 4.77 19.95 -16.65
N GLY A 171 4.57 20.35 -15.38
CA GLY A 171 5.35 19.87 -14.25
C GLY A 171 5.17 18.38 -13.93
N ASP A 172 3.97 17.85 -14.15
CA ASP A 172 3.70 16.40 -14.05
C ASP A 172 4.30 15.62 -15.22
N LEU A 173 4.40 16.24 -16.41
CA LEU A 173 5.03 15.63 -17.59
C LEU A 173 6.56 15.55 -17.49
N GLY A 174 7.21 16.52 -16.83
CA GLY A 174 8.67 16.55 -16.63
C GLY A 174 9.21 15.57 -15.58
N LYS A 175 8.34 14.80 -14.92
CA LYS A 175 8.69 13.79 -13.90
C LYS A 175 8.53 12.34 -14.40
N LEU A 176 8.17 12.14 -15.67
CA LEU A 176 8.09 10.84 -16.36
C LEU A 176 9.30 10.63 -17.27
#